data_AF-A0A0K8JBB4-F1
#
_entry.id   AF-A0A0K8JBB4-F1
#
_cell.length_a   1.000
_cell.length_b   1.000
_cell.length_c   1.000
_cell.angle_alpha   90.00
_cell.angle_beta   90.00
_cell.angle_gamma   90.00
#
_symmetry.space_group_name_H-M   'P 1'
#
loop_
_entity.id
_entity.type
_entity.pdbx_description
1 polymer ?
#
loop_
_entity_poly.entity_id
_entity_poly.type
_entity_poly.pdbx_seq_one_letter_code
_entity_poly.pdbx_strand_id
1 'polypeptide(L)' 'MEQYIKHLLSRLTFLGYRKFEIRNMIKDAVGSDTIEGLDRAQEVKVIRHLKKYERLGLNYLQTYSK' A
#
# COMPACT_ATOMS: atom_id res chain seq x y z
N MET A 1 6.47 -0.41 -13.14
CA MET A 1 5.91 0.17 -11.90
C MET A 1 5.38 -0.92 -10.97
N GLU A 2 4.81 -1.99 -11.53
CA GLU A 2 4.45 -3.20 -10.79
C GLU A 2 5.49 -3.72 -9.75
N GLN A 3 6.79 -3.82 -10.09
CA GLN A 3 7.81 -4.24 -9.10
C GLN A 3 7.90 -3.31 -7.88
N TYR A 4 7.69 -2.01 -8.10
CA TYR A 4 7.68 -1.02 -7.03
C TYR A 4 6.45 -1.16 -6.13
N ILE A 5 5.30 -1.46 -6.73
CA ILE A 5 4.07 -1.78 -5.99
C ILE A 5 4.30 -3.04 -5.13
N LYS A 6 4.86 -4.11 -5.69
CA LYS A 6 5.20 -5.34 -4.93
C LYS A 6 6.12 -5.05 -3.74
N HIS A 7 7.10 -4.17 -3.91
CA HIS A 7 7.96 -3.73 -2.81
C HIS A 7 7.17 -2.99 -1.72
N LEU A 8 6.27 -2.07 -2.08
CA LEU A 8 5.39 -1.38 -1.14
C LEU A 8 4.48 -2.35 -0.37
N LEU A 9 3.91 -3.36 -1.04
CA LEU A 9 3.07 -4.38 -0.39
C LEU A 9 3.88 -5.17 0.65
N SER A 10 5.12 -5.52 0.34
CA SER A 10 6.03 -6.19 1.28
C SER A 10 6.33 -5.31 2.49
N ARG A 11 6.62 -4.01 2.28
CA ARG A 11 6.84 -3.05 3.37
C ARG A 11 5.61 -2.87 4.25
N LEU A 12 4.42 -2.77 3.68
CA LEU A 12 3.18 -2.69 4.45
C LEU A 12 2.97 -3.97 5.28
N THR A 13 3.24 -5.14 4.72
CA THR A 13 3.18 -6.40 5.47
C THR A 13 4.17 -6.39 6.64
N PHE A 14 5.40 -5.89 6.43
CA PHE A 14 6.40 -5.72 7.50
C PHE A 14 5.95 -4.75 8.59
N LEU A 15 5.20 -3.70 8.23
CA LEU A 15 4.61 -2.76 9.18
C LEU A 15 3.40 -3.33 9.95
N GLY A 16 3.01 -4.58 9.68
CA GLY A 16 1.93 -5.27 10.39
C GLY A 16 0.57 -5.21 9.70
N TYR A 17 0.46 -4.62 8.51
CA TYR A 17 -0.79 -4.61 7.75
C TYR A 17 -1.12 -6.00 7.22
N ARG A 18 -2.36 -6.44 7.44
CA ARG A 18 -2.86 -7.73 6.96
C ARG A 18 -3.21 -7.66 5.48
N LYS A 19 -3.19 -8.82 4.81
CA LYS A 19 -3.50 -8.93 3.37
C LYS A 19 -4.86 -8.32 3.00
N PHE A 20 -5.88 -8.46 3.83
CA PHE A 20 -7.20 -7.88 3.56
C PHE A 20 -7.19 -6.35 3.67
N GLU A 21 -6.42 -5.78 4.60
CA GLU A 21 -6.28 -4.33 4.75
C GLU A 21 -5.59 -3.75 3.51
N ILE A 22 -4.52 -4.41 3.06
CA ILE A 22 -3.79 -4.02 1.85
C ILE A 22 -4.69 -4.11 0.60
N ARG A 23 -5.52 -5.15 0.48
CA ARG A 23 -6.53 -5.24 -0.60
C ARG A 23 -7.54 -4.10 -0.54
N ASN A 24 -8.03 -3.76 0.64
CA ASN A 24 -8.93 -2.62 0.81
C ASN A 24 -8.24 -1.31 0.42
N MET A 25 -6.97 -1.11 0.75
CA MET A 25 -6.22 0.08 0.30
C MET A 25 -6.11 0.17 -1.23
N ILE A 26 -5.90 -0.96 -1.92
CA ILE A 26 -5.87 -0.98 -3.39
C ILE A 26 -7.26 -0.64 -3.94
N LYS A 27 -8.31 -1.25 -3.37
CA LYS A 27 -9.70 -1.00 -3.73
C LYS A 27 -10.12 0.45 -3.52
N ASP A 28 -9.68 1.07 -2.43
CA ASP A 28 -9.94 2.48 -2.14
C ASP A 28 -9.21 3.42 -3.12
N ALA A 29 -8.06 3.00 -3.64
CA ALA A 29 -7.27 3.81 -4.57
C ALA A 29 -7.79 3.77 -6.02
N VAL A 30 -8.23 2.61 -6.50
CA VAL A 30 -8.56 2.39 -7.93
C VAL A 30 -9.86 1.62 -8.18
N GLY A 31 -10.63 1.27 -7.14
CA GLY A 31 -11.88 0.53 -7.26
C GLY A 31 -11.71 -0.97 -7.53
N SER A 32 -10.47 -1.46 -7.63
CA SER A 32 -10.10 -2.86 -7.88
C SER A 32 -9.32 -3.43 -6.69
N ASP A 33 -9.52 -4.70 -6.37
CA ASP A 33 -8.78 -5.41 -5.32
C ASP A 33 -7.45 -6.02 -5.80
N THR A 34 -7.13 -5.86 -7.09
CA THR A 34 -5.93 -6.40 -7.74
C THR A 34 -5.11 -5.30 -8.42
N ILE A 35 -3.80 -5.55 -8.53
CA ILE A 35 -2.85 -4.68 -9.24
C ILE A 35 -2.58 -5.16 -10.67
N GLU A 36 -3.17 -6.28 -11.07
CA GLU A 36 -3.00 -6.87 -12.40
C GLU A 36 -3.86 -6.11 -13.42
N GLY A 37 -3.26 -5.73 -14.55
CA GLY A 37 -3.96 -5.01 -15.61
C GLY A 37 -4.26 -3.53 -15.31
N LEU A 38 -3.68 -2.95 -14.26
CA LEU A 38 -3.81 -1.52 -14.00
C LEU A 38 -3.12 -0.70 -15.09
N ASP A 39 -3.79 0.36 -15.54
CA ASP A 39 -3.16 1.36 -16.38
C ASP A 39 -2.14 2.19 -15.58
N ARG A 40 -1.29 2.95 -16.29
CA ARG A 40 -0.22 3.74 -15.66
C ARG A 40 -0.75 4.78 -14.67
N ALA A 41 -1.92 5.37 -14.91
CA ALA A 41 -2.52 6.35 -14.00
C ALA A 41 -3.07 5.68 -12.74
N GLN A 42 -3.65 4.50 -12.87
CA GLN A 42 -4.10 3.65 -11.77
C GLN A 42 -2.91 3.17 -10.93
N GLU A 43 -1.82 2.71 -11.55
CA GLU A 43 -0.58 2.36 -10.84
C GLU A 43 -0.07 3.53 -9.99
N VAL A 44 -0.05 4.77 -10.53
CA VAL A 44 0.36 5.96 -9.78
C VAL A 44 -0.58 6.22 -8.60
N LYS A 45 -1.90 6.08 -8.78
CA LYS A 45 -2.89 6.23 -7.69
C LYS A 45 -2.65 5.22 -6.58
N VAL A 46 -2.47 3.94 -6.93
CA VAL A 46 -2.15 2.87 -5.97
C VAL A 46 -0.87 3.20 -5.22
N ILE A 47 0.21 3.55 -5.92
CA ILE A 47 1.48 3.89 -5.29
C ILE A 47 1.33 5.04 -4.30
N ARG A 48 0.65 6.12 -4.68
CA ARG A 48 0.42 7.28 -3.82
C ARG A 48 -0.37 6.89 -2.57
N HIS A 49 -1.36 6.03 -2.73
CA HIS A 49 -2.21 5.56 -1.64
C HIS A 49 -1.43 4.64 -0.69
N LEU A 50 -0.74 3.63 -1.19
CA LEU A 50 0.08 2.71 -0.38
C LEU A 50 1.19 3.44 0.38
N LYS A 51 1.84 4.45 -0.23
CA LYS A 51 2.82 5.31 0.45
C LYS A 51 2.24 6.08 1.63
N LYS A 52 0.98 6.50 1.56
CA LYS A 52 0.30 7.17 2.68
C LYS A 52 0.24 6.23 3.87
N TYR A 53 -0.16 4.98 3.68
CA TYR A 53 -0.22 3.97 4.74
C TYR A 53 1.15 3.58 5.25
N GLU A 54 2.16 3.47 4.38
CA GLU A 54 3.54 3.24 4.81
C GLU A 54 4.00 4.33 5.80
N ARG A 55 3.73 5.60 5.48
CA ARG A 55 4.08 6.73 6.37
C ARG A 55 3.29 6.68 7.68
N LEU A 56 2.01 6.29 7.66
CA LEU A 56 1.21 6.15 8.87
C LEU A 56 1.73 5.01 9.77
N GLY A 57 2.06 3.86 9.20
CA GLY A 57 2.63 2.73 9.94
C GLY A 57 4.00 3.05 10.53
N LEU A 58 4.86 3.73 9.77
CA LEU A 58 6.16 4.19 10.27
C LEU A 58 6.01 5.21 11.42
N ASN A 59 5.11 6.17 11.27
CA ASN A 59 4.82 7.14 12.33
C ASN A 59 4.28 6.44 13.59
N TYR A 60 3.41 5.44 13.44
CA TYR A 60 2.89 4.65 14.56
C TYR A 60 4.01 3.92 15.29
N LEU A 61 4.88 3.19 14.57
CA LEU A 61 6.03 2.51 15.15
C LEU A 61 6.97 3.50 15.88
N GLN A 62 7.28 4.65 15.26
CA GLN A 62 8.11 5.66 15.90
C GLN A 62 7.48 6.27 17.17
N THR A 63 6.16 6.41 17.20
CA THR A 63 5.44 7.04 18.32
C THR A 63 5.26 6.08 19.50
N TYR A 64 5.01 4.80 19.22
CA TYR A 64 4.60 3.81 20.24
C TYR A 64 5.65 2.73 20.54
N SER A 65 6.81 2.73 19.88
CA SER A 65 7.92 1.79 20.18
C SER A 65 8.89 2.33 21.26
N LYS A 66 8.41 3.17 22.18
CA LYS A 66 9.18 3.71 23.32
C LYS A 66 8.87 2.97 24.61
#